data_AF-A0A367Q0N8-F1
#
_entry.id   AF-A0A367Q0N8-F1
#
_cell.length_a   1.000
_cell.length_b   1.000
_cell.length_c   1.000
_cell.angle_alpha   90.00
_cell.angle_beta   90.00
_cell.angle_gamma   90.00
#
_symmetry.space_group_name_H-M   'P 1'
#
loop_
_entity.id
_entity.type
_entity.pdbx_description
1 polymer ?
#
loop_
_entity_poly.entity_id
_entity_poly.type
_entity_poly.pdbx_seq_one_letter_code
_entity_poly.pdbx_strand_id
1 'polypeptide(L)'
;MYQDFHDIDAIEVQDTEQYTAHYTVDDLTTLLKVKRRQVFNLVKTVKQAYFWEPEAVFNPSLGKYSERCLVELRRLQSCKNATEYIALVARENQKPQQANKISTSALVPTRHTEALETKLATIQKNTTALNVSVQDRIATIKDRIATEASRTKNNQSVLDELEAQQAIARGMEKGLKIFELEQQAAAAILEQLTLEKLQQG
;
A
#
# COMPACT_ATOMS: atom_id res chain seq x y z
N MET A 1 -11.13 58.61 9.47
CA MET A 1 -10.90 57.98 8.16
C MET A 1 -10.85 56.49 8.43
N TYR A 2 -11.93 55.72 8.44
CA TYR A 2 -12.89 55.35 7.38
C TYR A 2 -12.23 54.90 6.08
N GLN A 3 -12.12 53.57 5.93
CA GLN A 3 -12.64 52.74 4.82
C GLN A 3 -12.26 51.29 5.16
N ASP A 4 -13.19 50.49 5.66
CA ASP A 4 -14.10 49.61 4.88
C ASP A 4 -13.34 48.63 3.98
N PHE A 5 -13.06 47.46 4.55
CA PHE A 5 -12.93 46.19 3.83
C PHE A 5 -13.98 45.23 4.41
N HIS A 6 -15.25 45.58 4.20
CA HIS A 6 -16.27 44.57 3.96
C HIS A 6 -16.11 44.09 2.50
N ASP A 7 -16.51 42.85 2.26
CA ASP A 7 -16.61 42.20 0.94
C ASP A 7 -15.34 41.50 0.44
N ILE A 8 -15.00 40.39 1.08
CA ILE A 8 -14.70 39.19 0.27
C ILE A 8 -15.79 38.20 0.61
N ASP A 9 -16.67 38.05 -0.36
CA ASP A 9 -17.83 37.18 -0.37
C ASP A 9 -17.53 35.85 0.31
N ALA A 10 -18.33 35.56 1.33
CA ALA A 10 -18.69 34.21 1.63
C ALA A 10 -19.07 33.56 0.29
N ILE A 11 -18.20 32.69 -0.23
CA ILE A 11 -18.63 31.70 -1.19
C ILE A 11 -19.62 30.87 -0.37
N GLU A 12 -20.90 31.26 -0.45
CA GLU A 12 -22.01 30.37 -0.26
C GLU A 12 -21.69 29.18 -1.16
N VAL A 13 -21.11 28.15 -0.54
CA VAL A 13 -21.28 26.80 -1.01
C VAL A 13 -22.78 26.67 -1.07
N GLN A 14 -23.32 26.80 -2.28
CA GLN A 14 -24.66 26.37 -2.56
C GLN A 14 -24.67 24.92 -2.12
N ASP A 15 -25.16 24.71 -0.89
CA ASP A 15 -25.84 23.49 -0.51
C ASP A 15 -26.98 23.38 -1.51
N THR A 16 -26.67 22.84 -2.69
CA THR A 16 -27.61 22.05 -3.43
C THR A 16 -27.93 20.88 -2.52
N GLU A 17 -28.82 21.11 -1.56
CA GLU A 17 -29.76 20.13 -1.04
C GLU A 17 -30.59 19.63 -2.22
N GLN A 18 -29.94 18.96 -3.18
CA GLN A 18 -30.61 17.95 -3.96
C GLN A 18 -30.95 16.87 -2.95
N TYR A 19 -32.23 16.75 -2.65
CA TYR A 19 -32.82 15.59 -2.02
C TYR A 19 -32.15 14.32 -2.57
N THR A 20 -31.11 13.81 -1.91
CA THR A 20 -30.50 12.54 -2.29
C THR A 20 -31.42 11.47 -1.72
N ALA A 21 -32.53 11.26 -2.43
CA ALA A 21 -33.41 10.13 -2.19
C ALA A 21 -32.53 8.87 -2.25
N HIS A 22 -32.32 8.30 -1.08
CA HIS A 22 -31.52 7.12 -0.90
C HIS A 22 -32.46 5.94 -0.71
N TYR A 23 -32.31 4.92 -1.55
CA TYR A 23 -33.16 3.75 -1.53
C TYR A 23 -32.46 2.62 -0.79
N THR A 24 -33.15 2.00 0.16
CA THR A 24 -32.71 0.72 0.71
C THR A 24 -32.96 -0.40 -0.29
N VAL A 25 -32.40 -1.58 -0.02
CA VAL A 25 -32.70 -2.77 -0.83
C VAL A 25 -34.21 -3.06 -0.84
N ASP A 26 -34.88 -2.88 0.30
CA ASP A 26 -36.31 -3.16 0.41
C ASP A 26 -37.16 -2.15 -0.39
N ASP A 27 -36.74 -0.88 -0.43
CA ASP A 27 -37.35 0.13 -1.31
C ASP A 27 -37.19 -0.26 -2.78
N LEU A 28 -35.99 -0.69 -3.18
CA LEU A 28 -35.73 -1.15 -4.55
C LEU A 28 -36.54 -2.40 -4.90
N THR A 29 -36.75 -3.34 -3.97
CA THR A 29 -37.60 -4.51 -4.23
C THR A 29 -39.04 -4.10 -4.53
N THR A 30 -39.55 -3.12 -3.79
CA THR A 30 -40.91 -2.59 -3.97
C THR A 30 -41.03 -1.83 -5.30
N LEU A 31 -40.08 -0.94 -5.59
CA LEU A 31 -40.10 -0.07 -6.77
C LEU A 31 -39.87 -0.84 -8.09
N LEU A 32 -38.99 -1.84 -8.07
CA LEU A 32 -38.64 -2.64 -9.25
C LEU A 32 -39.50 -3.92 -9.37
N LYS A 33 -40.32 -4.22 -8.35
CA LYS A 33 -41.17 -5.42 -8.24
C LYS A 33 -40.38 -6.73 -8.43
N VAL A 34 -39.21 -6.82 -7.81
CA VAL A 34 -38.31 -7.99 -7.88
C VAL A 34 -37.93 -8.48 -6.49
N LYS A 35 -37.46 -9.72 -6.40
CA LYS A 35 -36.98 -10.30 -5.13
C LYS A 35 -35.68 -9.64 -4.68
N ARG A 36 -35.44 -9.60 -3.38
CA ARG A 36 -34.21 -9.05 -2.76
C ARG A 36 -32.92 -9.58 -3.39
N ARG A 37 -32.84 -10.90 -3.65
CA ARG A 37 -31.69 -11.52 -4.34
C ARG A 37 -31.48 -10.99 -5.76
N GLN A 38 -32.57 -10.68 -6.48
CA GLN A 38 -32.48 -10.13 -7.83
C GLN A 38 -31.99 -8.69 -7.82
N VAL A 39 -32.35 -7.87 -6.82
CA VAL A 39 -31.82 -6.51 -6.66
C VAL A 39 -30.29 -6.54 -6.60
N PHE A 40 -29.70 -7.41 -5.78
CA PHE A 40 -28.23 -7.53 -5.71
C PHE A 40 -27.59 -7.93 -7.03
N ASN A 41 -28.21 -8.85 -7.78
CA ASN A 41 -27.71 -9.25 -9.09
C ASN A 41 -27.79 -8.10 -10.10
N LEU A 42 -28.89 -7.34 -10.11
CA LEU A 42 -29.06 -6.19 -11.00
C LEU A 42 -28.05 -5.08 -10.65
N VAL A 43 -27.87 -4.76 -9.37
CA VAL A 43 -26.87 -3.79 -8.90
C VAL A 43 -25.47 -4.22 -9.31
N LYS A 44 -25.13 -5.51 -9.18
CA LYS A 44 -23.83 -6.04 -9.62
C LYS A 44 -23.61 -5.80 -11.12
N THR A 45 -24.62 -6.04 -11.95
CA THR A 45 -24.56 -5.78 -13.39
C THR A 45 -24.41 -4.29 -13.71
N VAL A 46 -25.13 -3.41 -13.01
CA VAL A 46 -24.98 -1.95 -13.16
C VAL A 46 -23.56 -1.51 -12.80
N LYS A 47 -23.00 -1.97 -11.68
CA LYS A 47 -21.62 -1.69 -11.29
C LYS A 47 -20.60 -2.18 -12.31
N GLN A 48 -20.83 -3.35 -12.89
CA GLN A 48 -19.97 -3.88 -13.96
C GLN A 48 -20.03 -3.01 -15.22
N ALA A 49 -21.21 -2.52 -15.59
CA ALA A 49 -21.39 -1.64 -16.75
C ALA A 49 -20.69 -0.28 -16.56
N TYR A 50 -20.57 0.22 -15.32
CA TYR A 50 -19.96 1.50 -14.97
C TYR A 50 -18.66 1.35 -14.18
N PHE A 51 -17.84 0.33 -14.48
CA PHE A 51 -16.63 0.03 -13.69
C PHE A 51 -15.61 1.18 -13.61
N TRP A 52 -15.70 2.18 -14.50
CA TRP A 52 -14.84 3.37 -14.51
C TRP A 52 -15.35 4.50 -13.59
N GLU A 53 -16.59 4.45 -13.11
CA GLU A 53 -17.13 5.46 -12.20
C GLU A 53 -16.91 5.05 -10.73
N PRO A 54 -16.71 6.02 -9.82
CA PRO A 54 -16.62 5.74 -8.39
C PRO A 54 -17.89 5.07 -7.88
N GLU A 55 -17.74 4.06 -7.01
CA GLU A 55 -18.87 3.31 -6.46
C GLU A 55 -19.88 4.20 -5.69
N ALA A 56 -19.37 5.28 -5.07
CA ALA A 56 -20.18 6.25 -4.33
C ALA A 56 -21.29 6.91 -5.17
N VAL A 57 -21.14 6.93 -6.50
CA VAL A 57 -22.15 7.47 -7.42
C VAL A 57 -23.43 6.61 -7.40
N PHE A 58 -23.30 5.29 -7.23
CA PHE A 58 -24.42 4.34 -7.23
C PHE A 58 -24.79 3.86 -5.82
N ASN A 59 -23.80 3.78 -4.94
CA ASN A 59 -23.91 3.27 -3.58
C ASN A 59 -23.21 4.24 -2.61
N PRO A 60 -23.79 5.43 -2.35
CA PRO A 60 -23.15 6.50 -1.59
C PRO A 60 -22.87 6.12 -0.13
N SER A 61 -23.61 5.17 0.43
CA SER A 61 -23.36 4.66 1.78
C SER A 61 -23.82 3.22 1.90
N LEU A 62 -23.28 2.48 2.87
CA LEU A 62 -23.56 1.06 3.04
C LEU A 62 -25.07 0.79 3.14
N GLY A 63 -25.59 -0.01 2.21
CA GLY A 63 -27.00 -0.40 2.19
C GLY A 63 -27.97 0.64 1.63
N LYS A 64 -27.45 1.75 1.07
CA LYS A 64 -28.25 2.80 0.43
C LYS A 64 -27.79 3.04 -1.01
N TYR A 65 -28.75 3.05 -1.92
CA TYR A 65 -28.55 3.27 -3.34
C TYR A 65 -29.01 4.67 -3.74
N SER A 66 -28.30 5.29 -4.68
CA SER A 66 -28.68 6.60 -5.22
C SER A 66 -29.86 6.49 -6.19
N GLU A 67 -30.53 7.62 -6.46
CA GLU A 67 -31.52 7.74 -7.54
C GLU A 67 -30.96 7.27 -8.89
N ARG A 68 -29.70 7.61 -9.19
CA ARG A 68 -29.03 7.17 -10.41
C ARG A 68 -28.97 5.64 -10.50
N CYS A 69 -28.73 4.96 -9.37
CA CYS A 69 -28.78 3.51 -9.33
C CYS A 69 -30.19 2.98 -9.66
N LEU A 70 -31.25 3.57 -9.10
CA LEU A 70 -32.63 3.17 -9.42
C LEU A 70 -32.95 3.34 -10.91
N VAL A 71 -32.55 4.46 -11.52
CA VAL A 71 -32.74 4.73 -12.95
C VAL A 71 -32.05 3.66 -13.81
N GLU A 72 -30.78 3.36 -13.51
CA GLU A 72 -30.03 2.35 -14.25
C GLU A 72 -30.54 0.92 -14.02
N LEU A 73 -31.07 0.62 -12.83
CA LEU A 73 -31.71 -0.67 -12.56
C LEU A 73 -33.00 -0.84 -13.39
N ARG A 74 -33.83 0.20 -13.50
CA ARG A 74 -35.01 0.19 -14.40
C ARG A 74 -34.60 0.04 -15.85
N ARG A 75 -33.53 0.73 -16.23
CA ARG A 75 -32.96 0.64 -17.57
C ARG A 75 -32.48 -0.77 -17.89
N LEU A 76 -31.76 -1.41 -16.98
CA LEU A 76 -31.33 -2.80 -17.11
C LEU A 76 -32.54 -3.76 -17.22
N GLN A 77 -33.63 -3.52 -16.48
CA GLN A 77 -34.86 -4.32 -16.62
C GLN A 77 -35.56 -4.16 -17.98
N SER A 78 -35.35 -3.03 -18.67
CA SER A 78 -35.89 -2.81 -20.01
C SER A 78 -35.08 -3.51 -21.11
N CYS A 79 -33.84 -3.92 -20.82
CA CYS A 79 -33.00 -4.67 -21.75
C CYS A 79 -33.36 -6.18 -21.72
N LYS A 80 -33.16 -6.88 -22.84
CA LYS A 80 -33.45 -8.32 -22.94
C LYS A 80 -32.54 -9.16 -22.04
N ASN A 81 -31.30 -8.71 -21.86
CA ASN A 81 -30.31 -9.37 -21.01
C ASN A 81 -29.22 -8.38 -20.53
N ALA A 82 -28.41 -8.82 -19.56
CA ALA A 82 -27.31 -8.04 -19.00
C ALA A 82 -26.26 -7.62 -20.04
N THR A 83 -25.97 -8.47 -21.02
CA THR A 83 -24.97 -8.19 -22.06
C THR A 83 -25.39 -7.04 -22.96
N GLU A 84 -26.68 -6.99 -23.34
CA GLU A 84 -27.24 -5.90 -24.14
C GLU A 84 -27.18 -4.57 -23.37
N TYR A 85 -27.53 -4.58 -22.09
CA TYR A 85 -27.41 -3.40 -21.24
C TYR A 85 -25.96 -2.90 -21.13
N ILE A 86 -25.00 -3.79 -20.86
CA ILE A 86 -23.58 -3.43 -20.78
C ILE A 86 -23.10 -2.85 -22.13
N ALA A 87 -23.50 -3.46 -23.25
CA ALA A 87 -23.16 -2.97 -24.58
C ALA A 87 -23.79 -1.60 -24.88
N LEU A 88 -25.01 -1.36 -24.42
CA LEU A 88 -25.70 -0.08 -24.57
C LEU A 88 -25.01 1.03 -23.76
N VAL A 89 -24.69 0.76 -22.48
CA VAL A 89 -23.93 1.70 -21.64
C VAL A 89 -22.56 1.98 -22.26
N ALA A 90 -21.85 0.96 -22.75
CA ALA A 90 -20.57 1.14 -23.43
C ALA A 90 -20.70 1.99 -24.69
N ARG A 91 -21.75 1.78 -25.50
CA ARG A 91 -22.00 2.56 -26.74
C ARG A 91 -22.34 4.02 -26.47
N GLU A 92 -23.06 4.32 -25.40
CA GLU A 92 -23.41 5.70 -25.05
C GLU A 92 -22.25 6.48 -24.45
N ASN A 93 -21.39 5.79 -23.72
CA ASN A 93 -20.20 6.39 -23.12
C ASN A 93 -19.00 6.40 -24.09
N GLN A 94 -19.05 5.61 -25.17
CA GLN A 94 -18.20 5.78 -26.34
C GLN A 94 -18.76 6.93 -27.18
N LYS A 95 -18.03 8.05 -27.28
CA LYS A 95 -18.30 9.11 -28.28
C LYS A 95 -18.61 8.44 -29.63
N PRO A 96 -19.58 8.95 -30.43
CA PRO A 96 -20.08 8.26 -31.61
C PRO A 96 -18.93 7.93 -32.56
N GLN A 97 -18.48 6.68 -32.53
CA GLN A 97 -17.80 6.08 -33.66
C GLN A 97 -18.90 5.89 -34.69
N GLN A 98 -18.99 6.85 -35.61
CA GLN A 98 -19.81 6.71 -36.80
C GLN A 98 -19.55 5.32 -37.37
N ALA A 99 -20.63 4.54 -37.45
CA ALA A 99 -20.63 3.26 -38.10
C ALA A 99 -20.03 3.43 -39.50
N ASN A 100 -18.94 2.70 -39.76
CA ASN A 100 -18.25 2.66 -41.03
C ASN A 100 -19.24 2.50 -42.20
N LYS A 101 -19.56 3.62 -42.85
CA LYS A 101 -19.71 3.69 -44.30
C LYS A 101 -18.74 4.75 -44.78
N ILE A 102 -17.84 4.29 -45.63
CA ILE A 102 -16.71 5.00 -46.21
C ILE A 102 -17.19 6.35 -46.77
N SER A 103 -16.68 7.44 -46.19
CA SER A 103 -16.53 8.72 -46.88
C SER A 103 -15.31 9.41 -46.31
N THR A 104 -14.27 9.42 -47.13
CA THR A 104 -13.09 10.26 -47.00
C THR A 104 -13.50 11.72 -46.91
N SER A 105 -13.53 12.26 -45.70
CA SER A 105 -13.49 13.71 -45.53
C SER A 105 -12.65 14.03 -44.30
N ALA A 106 -11.44 14.53 -44.61
CA ALA A 106 -10.52 15.28 -43.77
C ALA A 106 -10.50 14.94 -42.26
N LEU A 107 -9.47 14.19 -41.86
CA LEU A 107 -8.91 14.36 -40.51
C LEU A 107 -8.42 15.80 -40.40
N VAL A 108 -9.26 16.68 -39.88
CA VAL A 108 -8.81 17.98 -39.37
C VAL A 108 -8.44 17.76 -37.91
N PRO A 109 -7.16 17.96 -37.53
CA PRO A 109 -6.77 17.99 -36.12
C PRO A 109 -7.58 19.09 -35.45
N THR A 110 -8.58 18.74 -34.66
CA THR A 110 -9.20 19.70 -33.77
C THR A 110 -8.19 20.05 -32.68
N ARG A 111 -8.09 21.31 -32.24
CA ARG A 111 -7.16 21.75 -31.17
C ARG A 111 -7.20 20.88 -29.89
N HIS A 112 -8.31 20.19 -29.65
CA HIS A 112 -8.45 19.23 -28.56
C HIS A 112 -7.61 17.96 -28.72
N THR A 113 -7.38 17.48 -29.96
CA THR A 113 -6.58 16.30 -30.24
C THR A 113 -5.09 16.57 -29.97
N GLU A 114 -4.59 17.72 -30.42
CA GLU A 114 -3.20 18.16 -30.17
C GLU A 114 -2.94 18.39 -28.67
N ALA A 115 -3.90 18.96 -27.94
CA ALA A 115 -3.80 19.14 -26.49
C ALA A 115 -3.77 17.80 -25.74
N LEU A 116 -4.50 16.78 -26.22
CA LEU A 116 -4.48 15.44 -25.64
C LEU A 116 -3.19 14.69 -25.96
N GLU A 117 -2.69 14.77 -27.19
CA GLU A 117 -1.41 14.18 -27.60
C GLU A 117 -0.23 14.78 -26.81
N THR A 118 -0.24 16.09 -26.60
CA THR A 118 0.78 16.79 -25.78
C THR A 118 0.73 16.34 -24.33
N LYS A 119 -0.47 16.20 -23.74
CA LYS A 119 -0.64 15.67 -22.38
C LYS A 119 -0.16 14.22 -22.29
N LEU A 120 -0.47 13.40 -23.28
CA LEU A 120 -0.06 12.00 -23.32
C LEU A 120 1.47 11.86 -23.42
N ALA A 121 2.12 12.65 -24.27
CA ALA A 121 3.57 12.70 -24.39
C ALA A 121 4.23 13.18 -23.09
N THR A 122 3.63 14.16 -22.40
CA THR A 122 4.10 14.63 -21.09
C THR A 122 3.99 13.55 -20.02
N ILE A 123 2.86 12.83 -19.98
CA ILE A 123 2.66 11.70 -19.06
C ILE A 123 3.66 10.58 -19.33
N GLN A 124 3.92 10.26 -20.59
CA GLN A 124 4.92 9.25 -20.96
C GLN A 124 6.32 9.65 -20.51
N LYS A 125 6.72 10.90 -20.77
CA LYS A 125 8.02 11.43 -20.32
C LYS A 125 8.17 11.38 -18.79
N ASN A 126 7.14 11.80 -18.06
CA ASN A 126 7.14 11.78 -16.60
C ASN A 126 7.19 10.35 -16.04
N THR A 127 6.46 9.41 -16.66
CA THR A 127 6.48 7.99 -16.28
C THR A 127 7.87 7.40 -16.47
N THR A 128 8.54 7.68 -17.60
CA THR A 128 9.90 7.19 -17.85
C THR A 128 10.89 7.78 -16.85
N ALA A 129 10.83 9.08 -16.57
CA ALA A 129 11.70 9.73 -15.59
C ALA A 129 11.49 9.16 -14.17
N LEU A 130 10.23 8.92 -13.79
CA LEU A 130 9.91 8.30 -12.50
C LEU A 130 10.45 6.88 -12.41
N ASN A 131 10.32 6.09 -13.48
CA ASN A 131 10.82 4.72 -13.53
C ASN A 131 12.35 4.66 -13.38
N VAL A 132 13.08 5.55 -14.07
CA VAL A 132 14.54 5.69 -13.92
C VAL A 132 14.90 6.05 -12.47
N SER A 133 14.22 7.05 -11.89
CA SER A 133 14.47 7.47 -10.50
C SER A 133 14.19 6.35 -9.48
N VAL A 134 13.15 5.54 -9.69
CA VAL A 134 12.84 4.38 -8.85
C VAL A 134 13.93 3.32 -8.99
N GLN A 135 14.40 3.04 -10.20
CA GLN A 135 15.49 2.08 -10.43
C GLN A 135 16.80 2.51 -9.76
N ASP A 136 17.15 3.79 -9.83
CA ASP A 136 18.34 4.33 -9.15
C ASP A 136 18.22 4.18 -7.63
N ARG A 137 17.06 4.50 -7.06
CA ARG A 137 16.79 4.31 -5.62
C ARG A 137 16.89 2.84 -5.22
N ILE A 138 16.37 1.92 -6.05
CA ILE A 138 16.49 0.47 -5.81
C ILE A 138 17.96 0.05 -5.83
N ALA A 139 18.76 0.54 -6.77
CA ALA A 139 20.18 0.24 -6.84
C ALA A 139 20.93 0.72 -5.58
N THR A 140 20.69 1.95 -5.13
CA THR A 140 21.27 2.48 -3.88
C THR A 140 20.86 1.65 -2.65
N ILE A 141 19.60 1.24 -2.57
CA ILE A 141 19.11 0.41 -1.45
C ILE A 141 19.80 -0.96 -1.46
N LYS A 142 19.95 -1.60 -2.63
CA LYS A 142 20.64 -2.88 -2.74
C LYS A 142 22.09 -2.80 -2.27
N ASP A 143 22.79 -1.73 -2.64
CA ASP A 143 24.19 -1.51 -2.23
C ASP A 143 24.32 -1.31 -0.71
N ARG A 144 23.40 -0.53 -0.12
CA ARG A 144 23.32 -0.38 1.35
C ARG A 144 23.06 -1.71 2.05
N ILE A 145 22.16 -2.54 1.54
CA ILE A 145 21.88 -3.87 2.10
C ILE A 145 23.13 -4.75 2.05
N ALA A 146 23.85 -4.76 0.92
CA ALA A 146 25.08 -5.55 0.78
C ALA A 146 26.17 -5.09 1.75
N THR A 147 26.31 -3.78 1.95
CA THR A 147 27.25 -3.18 2.90
C THR A 147 26.90 -3.56 4.34
N GLU A 148 25.62 -3.45 4.73
CA GLU A 148 25.15 -3.82 6.07
C GLU A 148 25.26 -5.32 6.36
N ALA A 149 24.98 -6.17 5.37
CA ALA A 149 25.18 -7.61 5.49
C ALA A 149 26.67 -7.95 5.75
N SER A 150 27.58 -7.29 5.03
CA SER A 150 29.02 -7.47 5.20
C SER A 150 29.48 -6.98 6.58
N ARG A 151 28.96 -5.83 7.04
CA ARG A 151 29.24 -5.29 8.38
C ARG A 151 28.76 -6.23 9.48
N THR A 152 27.54 -6.77 9.34
CA THR A 152 26.96 -7.71 10.31
C THR A 152 27.81 -8.97 10.43
N LYS A 153 28.26 -9.53 9.30
CA LYS A 153 29.16 -10.70 9.30
C LYS A 153 30.48 -10.41 10.00
N ASN A 154 31.07 -9.24 9.76
CA ASN A 154 32.31 -8.84 10.42
C ASN A 154 32.12 -8.69 11.95
N ASN A 155 31.05 -8.02 12.36
CA ASN A 155 30.73 -7.85 13.78
C ASN A 155 30.50 -9.19 14.48
N GLN A 156 29.85 -10.15 13.81
CA GLN A 156 29.69 -11.49 14.37
C GLN A 156 31.04 -12.18 14.59
N SER A 157 31.94 -12.11 13.60
CA SER A 157 33.29 -12.67 13.73
C SER A 157 34.07 -12.07 14.90
N VAL A 158 33.95 -10.76 15.12
CA VAL A 158 34.60 -10.08 16.25
C VAL A 158 34.01 -10.51 17.58
N LEU A 159 32.68 -10.69 17.65
CA LEU A 159 32.02 -11.19 18.86
C LEU A 159 32.47 -12.62 19.20
N ASP A 160 32.54 -13.49 18.19
CA ASP A 160 32.99 -14.88 18.35
C ASP A 160 34.46 -14.92 18.85
N GLU A 161 35.33 -14.05 18.31
CA GLU A 161 36.72 -13.94 18.76
C GLU A 161 36.83 -13.42 20.20
N LEU A 162 36.04 -12.42 20.58
CA LEU A 162 36.00 -11.91 21.95
C LEU A 162 35.50 -12.97 22.94
N GLU A 163 34.50 -13.76 22.57
CA GLU A 163 34.00 -14.85 23.40
C GLU A 163 35.07 -15.94 23.60
N ALA A 164 35.79 -16.30 22.54
CA ALA A 164 36.91 -17.24 22.61
C ALA A 164 38.03 -16.71 23.53
N GLN A 165 38.42 -15.44 23.40
CA GLN A 165 39.42 -14.82 24.26
C GLN A 165 38.95 -14.77 25.73
N GLN A 166 37.68 -14.49 25.98
CA GLN A 166 37.12 -14.49 27.34
C GLN A 166 37.13 -15.91 27.95
N ALA A 167 36.83 -16.94 27.17
CA ALA A 167 36.91 -18.33 27.62
C ALA A 167 38.34 -18.73 27.98
N ILE A 168 39.32 -18.34 27.16
CA ILE A 168 40.75 -18.56 27.43
C ILE A 168 41.16 -17.84 28.72
N ALA A 169 40.79 -16.57 28.89
CA ALA A 169 41.10 -15.79 30.09
C ALA A 169 40.54 -16.45 31.37
N ARG A 170 39.28 -16.90 31.34
CA ARG A 170 38.68 -17.65 32.46
C ARG A 170 39.39 -18.97 32.74
N GLY A 171 39.84 -19.66 31.69
CA GLY A 171 40.63 -20.88 31.82
C GLY A 171 41.97 -20.63 32.51
N MET A 172 42.69 -19.59 32.08
CA MET A 172 43.95 -19.16 32.70
C MET A 172 43.77 -18.76 34.16
N GLU A 173 42.76 -17.95 34.46
CA GLU A 173 42.47 -17.52 35.85
C GLU A 173 42.19 -18.72 36.77
N LYS A 174 41.40 -19.69 36.31
CA LYS A 174 41.17 -20.93 37.06
C LYS A 174 42.45 -21.74 37.25
N GLY A 175 43.25 -21.89 36.20
CA GLY A 175 44.52 -22.61 36.26
C GLY A 175 45.50 -21.96 37.24
N LEU A 176 45.59 -20.63 37.23
CA LEU A 176 46.46 -19.86 38.11
C LEU A 176 46.03 -19.99 39.57
N LYS A 177 44.72 -19.98 39.84
CA LYS A 177 44.17 -20.22 41.18
C LYS A 177 44.45 -21.63 41.70
N ILE A 178 44.37 -22.65 40.84
CA ILE A 178 44.73 -24.03 41.21
C ILE A 178 46.22 -24.10 41.55
N PHE A 179 47.06 -23.51 40.71
CA PHE A 179 48.51 -23.48 40.93
C PHE A 179 48.89 -22.79 42.25
N GLU A 180 48.26 -21.66 42.58
CA GLU A 180 48.46 -20.97 43.86
C GLU A 180 48.06 -21.86 45.05
N LEU A 181 46.94 -22.58 44.97
CA LEU A 181 46.50 -23.51 46.00
C LEU A 181 47.47 -24.69 46.16
N GLU A 182 47.98 -25.23 45.06
CA GLU A 182 48.99 -26.30 45.08
C GLU A 182 50.29 -25.81 45.73
N GLN A 183 50.73 -24.58 45.43
CA GLN A 183 51.91 -23.98 46.03
C GLN A 183 51.73 -23.75 47.55
N GLN A 184 50.56 -23.26 47.98
CA GLN A 184 50.24 -23.11 49.40
C GLN A 184 50.22 -24.45 50.14
N ALA A 185 49.62 -25.49 49.53
CA ALA A 185 49.59 -26.82 50.11
C ALA A 185 51.01 -27.42 50.24
N ALA A 186 51.84 -27.27 49.20
CA ALA A 186 53.23 -27.72 49.24
C ALA A 186 54.05 -27.01 50.33
N ALA A 187 53.86 -25.68 50.49
CA ALA A 187 54.51 -24.91 51.54
C ALA A 187 54.07 -25.36 52.94
N ALA A 188 52.77 -25.58 53.16
CA ALA A 188 52.24 -26.06 54.44
C ALA A 188 52.77 -27.45 54.80
N ILE A 189 52.88 -28.37 53.83
CA ILE A 189 53.46 -29.71 54.04
C ILE A 189 54.93 -29.59 54.45
N LEU A 190 55.71 -28.73 53.77
CA LEU A 190 57.11 -28.49 54.12
C LEU A 190 57.27 -27.93 55.54
N GLU A 191 56.41 -26.99 55.94
CA GLU A 191 56.41 -26.40 57.28
C GLU A 191 56.11 -27.48 58.33
N GLN A 192 55.07 -28.29 58.11
CA GLN A 192 54.68 -29.36 59.02
C GLN A 192 55.79 -30.42 59.18
N LEU A 193 56.40 -30.86 58.07
CA LEU A 193 57.54 -31.79 58.10
C LEU A 193 58.75 -31.21 58.85
N THR A 194 58.97 -29.90 58.75
CA THR A 194 60.06 -29.22 59.46
C THR A 194 59.79 -29.17 60.96
N LEU A 195 58.55 -28.85 61.36
CA LEU A 195 58.12 -28.86 62.75
C LEU A 195 58.22 -30.27 63.36
N GLU A 196 57.77 -31.31 62.66
CA GLU A 196 57.90 -32.70 63.11
C GLU A 196 59.36 -33.11 63.34
N LYS A 197 60.27 -32.73 62.43
CA LYS A 197 61.71 -32.99 62.61
C LYS A 197 62.29 -32.29 63.83
N LEU A 198 61.88 -31.05 64.09
CA LEU A 198 62.35 -30.30 65.28
C LEU A 198 61.80 -30.87 66.59
N GLN A 199 60.64 -31.53 66.58
CA GLN A 199 60.07 -32.19 67.76
C GLN A 199 60.69 -33.56 68.04
N GLN A 200 61.30 -34.20 67.05
CA GLN A 200 61.93 -35.52 67.17
C GLN A 200 63.44 -35.47 67.50
N GLY A 201 64.07 -34.29 67.41
CA GLY A 201 65.48 -34.06 67.79
C GLY A 201 65.61 -33.45 69.17
#